data_AF-A0A838TNI4-F1
#
_entry.id   AF-A0A838TNI4-F1
#
_cell.length_a   1.000
_cell.length_b   1.000
_cell.length_c   1.000
_cell.angle_alpha   90.00
_cell.angle_beta   90.00
_cell.angle_gamma   90.00
#
_symmetry.space_group_name_H-M   'P 1'
#
loop_
_entity.id
_entity.type
_entity.pdbx_description
1 polymer ?
#
loop_
_entity_poly.entity_id
_entity_poly.type
_entity_poly.pdbx_seq_one_letter_code
_entity_poly.pdbx_strand_id
1 'polypeptide(L)'
;MKFVAISDTHCRHLNLKLPKGDVLLHAGDISYKGQKNEILNFLQWLARLPYKHKIFIAGNHDFYFEKEKATEIQSIIPEGVIYLNDSEIIIDGIKVWG
;
A
#
# COMPACT_ATOMS: atom_id res chain seq x y z
N MET A 1 -8.74 10.46 -14.70
CA MET A 1 -8.23 9.63 -13.60
C MET A 1 -7.77 10.53 -12.47
N LYS A 2 -8.28 10.30 -11.26
CA LYS A 2 -7.98 11.07 -10.05
C LYS A 2 -7.21 10.21 -9.07
N PHE A 3 -6.00 10.65 -8.74
CA PHE A 3 -5.18 10.05 -7.70
C PHE A 3 -5.54 10.64 -6.33
N VAL A 4 -5.59 9.78 -5.34
CA VAL A 4 -5.59 10.12 -3.92
C VAL A 4 -4.27 9.64 -3.37
N ALA A 5 -3.48 10.54 -2.79
CA ALA A 5 -2.16 10.21 -2.24
C ALA A 5 -2.17 10.42 -0.73
N ILE A 6 -1.67 9.43 -0.01
CA ILE A 6 -1.46 9.44 1.45
C ILE A 6 -0.11 8.81 1.75
N SER A 7 0.36 8.95 2.98
CA SER A 7 1.62 8.37 3.46
C SER A 7 1.61 8.35 4.99
N ASP A 8 2.61 7.73 5.60
CA ASP A 8 2.94 7.87 7.02
C ASP A 8 1.76 7.58 7.95
N THR A 9 0.99 6.55 7.63
CA THR A 9 -0.22 6.24 8.40
C THR A 9 0.10 5.63 9.75
N HIS A 10 1.25 4.97 9.94
CA HIS A 10 1.70 4.40 11.22
C HIS A 10 0.58 3.73 12.03
N CYS A 11 -0.13 2.77 11.41
CA CYS A 11 -1.27 2.04 11.98
C CYS A 11 -2.53 2.89 12.27
N ARG A 12 -2.62 4.14 11.79
CA ARG A 12 -3.77 5.05 11.97
C ARG A 12 -4.66 5.17 10.75
N HIS A 13 -4.50 4.29 9.75
CA HIS A 13 -5.24 4.31 8.49
C HIS A 13 -6.78 4.23 8.66
N LEU A 14 -7.28 3.60 9.73
CA LEU A 14 -8.72 3.56 10.05
C LEU A 14 -9.31 4.92 10.43
N ASN A 15 -8.49 5.90 10.81
CA ASN A 15 -8.95 7.23 11.19
C ASN A 15 -9.07 8.18 9.99
N LEU A 16 -8.68 7.73 8.79
CA LEU A 16 -8.67 8.55 7.60
C LEU A 16 -10.07 8.67 7.01
N LYS A 17 -10.45 9.91 6.65
CA LYS A 17 -11.57 10.19 5.76
C LYS A 17 -11.00 10.50 4.40
N LEU A 18 -11.02 9.53 3.51
CA LEU A 18 -10.45 9.67 2.18
C LEU A 18 -11.48 10.23 1.19
N PRO A 19 -11.07 11.15 0.29
CA PRO A 19 -11.95 11.61 -0.78
C PRO A 19 -12.16 10.53 -1.84
N LYS A 20 -13.24 10.65 -2.61
CA LYS A 20 -13.44 9.82 -3.81
C LYS A 20 -12.31 10.06 -4.82
N GLY A 21 -11.89 8.98 -5.48
CA GLY A 21 -10.91 8.97 -6.56
C GLY A 21 -10.87 7.61 -7.25
N ASP A 22 -9.99 7.47 -8.23
CA ASP A 22 -9.86 6.26 -9.05
C ASP A 22 -8.71 5.38 -8.57
N VAL A 23 -7.59 6.01 -8.18
CA VAL A 23 -6.37 5.36 -7.72
C VAL A 23 -5.98 5.90 -6.34
N LEU A 24 -5.74 5.00 -5.39
CA LEU A 24 -5.11 5.35 -4.11
C LEU A 24 -3.64 4.98 -4.14
N LEU A 25 -2.78 5.92 -3.76
CA LEU A 25 -1.34 5.76 -3.58
C LEU A 25 -1.01 5.92 -2.08
N HIS A 26 -0.28 4.96 -1.51
CA HIS A 26 0.29 5.09 -0.16
C HIS A 26 1.82 5.05 -0.22
N ALA A 27 2.47 6.15 0.14
CA ALA A 27 3.91 6.37 -0.06
C ALA A 27 4.80 5.85 1.09
N GLY A 28 4.44 4.71 1.69
CA GLY A 28 5.21 4.09 2.79
C GLY A 28 4.86 4.59 4.20
N ASP A 29 5.59 4.04 5.18
CA ASP A 29 5.40 4.24 6.62
C ASP A 29 4.00 3.85 7.09
N ILE A 30 3.64 2.61 6.73
CA ILE A 30 2.37 1.97 7.07
C ILE A 30 2.30 1.62 8.56
N SER A 31 3.42 1.14 9.10
CA SER A 31 3.49 0.50 10.41
C SER A 31 4.24 1.34 11.44
N TYR A 32 4.15 0.96 12.71
CA TYR A 32 4.92 1.59 13.77
C TYR A 32 6.20 0.81 14.08
N LYS A 33 6.12 -0.53 14.07
CA LYS A 33 7.23 -1.43 14.42
C LYS A 33 7.61 -2.40 13.29
N GLY A 34 7.00 -2.28 12.12
CA GLY A 34 7.26 -3.20 11.00
C GLY A 34 6.81 -4.63 11.29
N GLN A 35 5.77 -4.83 12.11
CA GLN A 35 5.30 -6.17 12.46
C GLN A 35 4.30 -6.72 11.43
N LYS A 36 4.34 -8.03 11.18
CA LYS A 36 3.45 -8.70 10.21
C LYS A 36 1.97 -8.40 10.44
N ASN A 37 1.51 -8.39 11.69
CA ASN A 37 0.12 -8.09 12.03
C ASN A 37 -0.27 -6.64 11.70
N GLU A 38 0.64 -5.67 11.86
CA GLU A 38 0.41 -4.27 11.46
C GLU A 38 0.25 -4.16 9.94
N ILE A 39 1.11 -4.84 9.18
CA ILE A 39 1.03 -4.88 7.71
C ILE A 39 -0.26 -5.56 7.25
N LEU A 40 -0.61 -6.72 7.82
CA LEU A 40 -1.84 -7.42 7.48
C LEU A 40 -3.09 -6.58 7.79
N ASN A 41 -3.09 -5.83 8.90
CA ASN A 41 -4.18 -4.94 9.24
C ASN A 41 -4.35 -3.82 8.20
N PHE A 42 -3.25 -3.19 7.77
CA PHE A 42 -3.26 -2.21 6.70
C PHE A 42 -3.74 -2.79 5.36
N LEU A 43 -3.22 -3.96 4.95
CA LEU A 43 -3.59 -4.59 3.69
C LEU A 43 -5.09 -4.93 3.65
N GLN A 44 -5.65 -5.43 4.75
CA GLN A 44 -7.08 -5.69 4.87
C GLN A 44 -7.91 -4.41 4.76
N TRP A 45 -7.46 -3.31 5.35
CA TRP A 45 -8.12 -2.01 5.21
C TRP A 45 -8.03 -1.51 3.76
N LEU A 46 -6.84 -1.50 3.18
CA LEU A 46 -6.57 -1.02 1.83
C LEU A 46 -7.40 -1.77 0.79
N ALA A 47 -7.48 -3.10 0.90
CA ALA A 47 -8.24 -3.96 0.00
C ALA A 47 -9.74 -3.64 -0.05
N ARG A 48 -10.33 -3.17 1.07
CA ARG A 48 -11.76 -2.84 1.17
C ARG A 48 -12.13 -1.47 0.62
N LEU A 49 -11.15 -0.61 0.34
CA LEU A 49 -11.43 0.74 -0.14
C LEU A 49 -11.98 0.72 -1.58
N PRO A 50 -12.94 1.61 -1.92
CA PRO A 50 -13.64 1.61 -3.20
C PRO A 50 -12.85 2.32 -4.31
N TYR A 51 -11.52 2.12 -4.37
CA TYR A 51 -10.67 2.60 -5.46
C TYR A 51 -10.48 1.47 -6.48
N LYS A 52 -10.43 1.82 -7.76
CA LYS A 52 -10.19 0.86 -8.86
C LYS A 52 -8.78 0.26 -8.74
N HIS A 53 -7.80 1.08 -8.38
CA HIS A 53 -6.42 0.65 -8.13
C HIS A 53 -5.95 1.14 -6.76
N LYS A 54 -5.27 0.27 -6.01
CA LYS A 54 -4.61 0.62 -4.74
C LYS A 54 -3.15 0.24 -4.84
N ILE A 55 -2.27 1.23 -4.82
CA ILE A 55 -0.83 1.05 -4.93
C ILE A 55 -0.20 1.52 -3.63
N PHE A 56 0.78 0.77 -3.15
CA PHE A 56 1.61 1.22 -2.05
C PHE A 56 3.06 0.82 -2.23
N ILE A 57 3.93 1.53 -1.54
CA ILE A 57 5.34 1.17 -1.32
C ILE A 57 5.59 1.01 0.18
N ALA A 58 6.71 0.39 0.55
CA ALA A 58 7.18 0.32 1.93
C ALA A 58 7.93 1.62 2.29
N GLY A 59 7.83 2.06 3.54
CA GLY A 59 8.68 3.10 4.11
C GLY A 59 9.73 2.55 5.07
N ASN A 60 10.47 3.43 5.74
CA ASN A 60 11.54 3.04 6.66
C ASN A 60 11.04 2.41 7.97
N HIS A 61 9.75 2.55 8.32
CA HIS A 61 9.17 1.84 9.46
C HIS A 61 8.66 0.43 9.11
N ASP A 62 8.57 0.08 7.83
CA ASP A 62 7.91 -1.13 7.37
C ASP A 62 8.86 -2.34 7.25
N PHE A 63 9.64 -2.58 8.32
CA PHE A 63 10.72 -3.59 8.38
C PHE A 63 10.32 -5.01 7.96
N TYR A 64 9.03 -5.34 7.97
CA TYR A 64 8.54 -6.62 7.45
C TYR A 64 8.94 -6.82 5.98
N PHE A 65 8.83 -5.78 5.15
CA PHE A 65 9.16 -5.87 3.72
C PHE A 65 10.67 -5.96 3.45
N GLU A 66 11.51 -5.47 4.38
CA GLU A 66 12.96 -5.61 4.29
C GLU A 66 13.43 -7.03 4.69
N LYS A 67 12.81 -7.61 5.72
CA LYS A 67 13.27 -8.85 6.36
C LYS A 67 12.75 -10.10 5.69
N GLU A 68 11.56 -10.02 5.09
CA GLU A 68 10.90 -11.18 4.51
C GLU A 68 11.28 -11.40 3.05
N LYS A 69 11.13 -12.65 2.60
CA LYS A 69 11.37 -13.01 1.20
C LYS A 69 10.25 -12.45 0.31
N ALA A 70 10.59 -12.11 -0.93
CA ALA A 70 9.62 -11.64 -1.93
C ALA A 70 8.42 -12.60 -2.08
N THR A 71 8.62 -13.91 -1.97
CA THR A 71 7.53 -14.91 -2.02
C THR A 71 6.56 -14.80 -0.85
N GLU A 72 7.06 -14.47 0.35
CA GLU A 72 6.23 -14.29 1.55
C GLU A 72 5.52 -12.94 1.53
N ILE A 73 6.16 -11.91 0.98
CA ILE A 73 5.50 -10.62 0.74
C ILE A 73 4.35 -10.81 -0.26
N GLN A 74 4.62 -11.46 -1.39
CA GLN A 74 3.62 -11.69 -2.44
C GLN A 74 2.43 -12.53 -1.96
N SER A 75 2.64 -13.47 -1.02
CA SER A 75 1.57 -14.33 -0.50
C SER A 75 0.55 -13.58 0.37
N ILE A 76 0.93 -12.43 0.94
CA ILE A 76 0.05 -11.63 1.82
C ILE A 76 -0.62 -10.46 1.11
N ILE A 77 -0.18 -10.08 -0.09
CA ILE A 77 -0.79 -8.98 -0.85
C ILE A 77 -2.17 -9.43 -1.36
N PRO A 78 -3.28 -8.77 -0.96
CA PRO A 78 -4.61 -9.13 -1.43
C PRO A 78 -4.80 -8.86 -2.92
N GLU A 79 -5.76 -9.56 -3.54
CA GLU A 79 -6.19 -9.27 -4.90
C GLU A 79 -6.63 -7.80 -5.05
N GLY A 80 -6.20 -7.16 -6.14
CA GLY A 80 -6.51 -5.75 -6.42
C GLY A 80 -5.72 -4.74 -5.59
N VAL A 81 -4.71 -5.18 -4.83
CA VAL A 81 -3.69 -4.31 -4.22
C VAL A 81 -2.35 -4.54 -4.92
N ILE A 82 -1.62 -3.47 -5.19
CA ILE A 82 -0.35 -3.48 -5.91
C ILE A 82 0.73 -2.97 -4.97
N TYR A 83 1.73 -3.80 -4.71
CA TYR A 83 2.94 -3.40 -4.02
C TYR A 83 4.02 -3.09 -5.06
N LEU A 84 4.60 -1.90 -5.01
CA LEU A 84 5.78 -1.55 -5.81
C LEU A 84 7.01 -1.55 -4.90
N ASN A 85 8.13 -2.04 -5.44
CA ASN A 85 9.42 -2.12 -4.78
C ASN A 85 10.49 -2.20 -5.86
N ASP A 86 11.08 -1.06 -6.19
CA ASP A 86 11.96 -0.89 -7.35
C ASP A 86 11.32 -1.43 -8.64
N SER A 87 10.02 -1.16 -8.81
CA SER A 87 9.23 -1.71 -9.91
C SER A 87 8.18 -0.73 -10.43
N GLU A 88 7.60 -1.08 -11.58
CA GLU A 88 6.60 -0.25 -12.25
C GLU A 88 5.28 -0.95 -12.49
N ILE A 89 4.23 -0.13 -12.59
CA ILE A 89 2.94 -0.52 -13.15
C ILE A 89 2.45 0.57 -14.11
N ILE A 90 1.72 0.16 -15.14
CA ILE A 90 1.04 1.06 -16.07
C ILE A 90 -0.46 0.97 -15.83
N ILE A 91 -1.08 2.10 -15.46
CA ILE A 91 -2.53 2.20 -15.22
C ILE A 91 -3.10 3.24 -16.18
N ASP A 92 -4.01 2.80 -17.05
CA ASP A 92 -4.69 3.66 -18.03
C ASP A 92 -3.69 4.55 -18.81
N GLY A 93 -2.53 3.99 -19.18
CA GLY A 93 -1.45 4.66 -19.92
C GLY A 93 -0.47 5.48 -19.06
N ILE A 94 -0.69 5.60 -17.75
CA ILE A 94 0.20 6.31 -16.82
C ILE A 94 1.16 5.31 -16.17
N LYS A 95 2.46 5.56 -16.29
CA LYS A 95 3.50 4.82 -15.59
C LYS A 95 3.63 5.32 -14.14
N VAL A 96 3.57 4.39 -13.20
CA VAL A 96 3.84 4.64 -11.77
C VAL A 96 5.04 3.77 -11.38
N TRP A 97 6.09 4.40 -10.84
CA TRP A 97 7.29 3.75 -10.34
C TRP A 97 7.33 3.91 -8.81
N GLY A 98 7.69 2.85 -8.11
CA GLY A 98 7.78 2.83 -6.64
C GLY A 98 8.68 1.71 -6.15
#